data_AF-A0AAD4GVL8-F1
#
_entry.id   AF-A0AAD4GVL8-F1
#
_cell.length_a   1.000
_cell.length_b   1.000
_cell.length_c   1.000
_cell.angle_alpha   90.00
_cell.angle_beta   90.00
_cell.angle_gamma   90.00
#
_symmetry.space_group_name_H-M   'P 1'
#
loop_
_entity.id
_entity.type
_entity.pdbx_description
1 polymer ?
#
loop_
_entity_poly.entity_id
_entity_poly.type
_entity_poly.pdbx_seq_one_letter_code
_entity_poly.pdbx_strand_id
1 'polypeptide(L)'
;MSNDASPSFLGLEGLHVLVTGAAGGIGSSAVQQFLDQGCKVTALDLYPSPTPAELDASSHSRLNTLQGDISDEQSIQTNVNLATKRFGPINILIANAGITDESHDYPIWDLPLDTWEKTYRVNVRGTFLTIKHFLQSARTSQQTLGRQLDNLAIVVTGSETGKFGQEGHAEYASGKAGLQYGLVRSVKNEIVRLNKHARINAVAPGWVDTPMIEGRLDKPSEMWVEAQATVPLKKIAQPEDVARTMAFLASHRAAGHISGQCLSVDGGMEGRLLWKEDEVSSSSSPPSTQTLSLRSIPRMPSAPKRNKIRVAISIDLDAVSGWLGTGHSPDNILADYSAGFFAAKVGVPRLLRMLTKLNLANRCTWFIPGHSTESFPDEVQQVVQSGCEIGLHGYAHEGAYQLTVAQERDVLVRCIDVATKLTGKKPVGYRAPLYQLRESTLDLLEEFGFEYDASLADHDCHPYFAPKRPPLKPIDFSLPASSWMHPIPRTSEDRRPLVCVPCNWYMEDMTPMQYLPHVPNSHGYTDVRVIENMWRDRFLWIRDNEEDPVFPVLMHPDTSGMAHVIGMLERLLTWLKGWGEEEVEFCQTGEIARWWRERNM
;
A
#
# COMPACT_ATOMS: atom_id res chain seq x y z
N MET A 1 44.51 32.45 -3.07
CA MET A 1 43.07 32.65 -3.26
C MET A 1 42.41 31.30 -3.05
N SER A 2 41.84 31.07 -1.87
CA SER A 2 41.17 29.82 -1.50
C SER A 2 39.82 29.75 -2.22
N ASN A 3 39.69 28.81 -3.15
CA ASN A 3 38.38 28.44 -3.71
C ASN A 3 37.61 27.67 -2.63
N ASP A 4 36.91 28.39 -1.76
CA ASP A 4 35.86 27.82 -0.92
C ASP A 4 34.66 27.51 -1.84
N ALA A 5 34.76 26.39 -2.57
CA ALA A 5 33.60 25.76 -3.15
C ALA A 5 32.73 25.30 -1.98
N SER A 6 31.50 25.83 -1.89
CA SER A 6 30.51 25.37 -0.91
C SER A 6 30.40 23.83 -0.96
N PRO A 7 30.47 23.11 0.17
CA PRO A 7 30.53 21.65 0.18
C PRO A 7 29.27 21.06 -0.47
N SER A 8 29.43 20.07 -1.36
CA SER A 8 28.32 19.44 -2.09
C SER A 8 27.25 18.91 -1.14
N PHE A 9 26.03 18.78 -1.66
CA PHE A 9 24.90 18.22 -0.91
C PHE A 9 25.25 16.86 -0.25
N LEU A 10 26.04 16.02 -0.94
CA LEU A 10 26.44 14.72 -0.44
C LEU A 10 27.64 14.77 0.51
N GLY A 11 28.51 15.78 0.43
CA GLY A 11 29.65 15.93 1.34
C GLY A 11 30.62 14.75 1.31
N LEU A 12 30.91 14.24 0.11
CA LEU A 12 31.75 13.05 -0.11
C LEU A 12 33.18 13.39 -0.56
N GLU A 13 33.49 14.67 -0.74
CA GLU A 13 34.75 15.15 -1.28
C GLU A 13 35.94 14.66 -0.45
N GLY A 14 36.97 14.16 -1.14
CA GLY A 14 38.20 13.69 -0.51
C GLY A 14 38.11 12.36 0.25
N LEU A 15 36.91 11.81 0.45
CA LEU A 15 36.72 10.48 1.04
C LEU A 15 37.26 9.38 0.11
N HIS A 16 37.73 8.28 0.71
CA HIS A 16 38.22 7.13 -0.03
C HIS A 16 37.12 6.06 -0.18
N VAL A 17 36.82 5.70 -1.43
CA VAL A 17 35.80 4.74 -1.83
C VAL A 17 36.47 3.51 -2.44
N LEU A 18 36.11 2.32 -1.97
CA LEU A 18 36.43 1.05 -2.64
C LEU A 18 35.19 0.54 -3.37
N VAL A 19 35.29 0.33 -4.69
CA VAL A 19 34.21 -0.22 -5.52
C VAL A 19 34.64 -1.58 -6.04
N THR A 20 33.85 -2.62 -5.76
CA THR A 20 34.06 -3.96 -6.35
C THR A 20 33.19 -4.16 -7.58
N GLY A 21 33.66 -4.94 -8.56
CA GLY A 21 32.93 -5.13 -9.82
C GLY A 21 33.00 -3.88 -10.69
N ALA A 22 34.10 -3.12 -10.55
CA ALA A 22 34.28 -1.80 -11.12
C ALA A 22 34.42 -1.79 -12.65
N ALA A 23 34.58 -2.96 -13.30
CA ALA A 23 34.57 -3.09 -14.74
C ALA A 23 33.18 -3.38 -15.32
N GLY A 24 32.21 -3.80 -14.48
CA GLY A 24 30.84 -4.03 -14.90
C GLY A 24 30.03 -2.74 -15.08
N GLY A 25 28.87 -2.83 -15.74
CA GLY A 25 28.06 -1.65 -16.12
C GLY A 25 27.68 -0.73 -14.95
N ILE A 26 27.15 -1.27 -13.85
CA ILE A 26 26.84 -0.48 -12.65
C ILE A 26 28.12 -0.01 -11.95
N GLY A 27 29.15 -0.85 -11.92
CA GLY A 27 30.39 -0.56 -11.19
C GLY A 27 31.20 0.57 -11.82
N SER A 28 31.29 0.62 -13.14
CA SER A 28 31.97 1.71 -13.87
C SER A 28 31.23 3.03 -13.67
N SER A 29 29.89 3.02 -13.73
CA SER A 29 29.06 4.20 -13.44
C SER A 29 29.22 4.66 -11.97
N ALA A 30 29.33 3.73 -11.02
CA ALA A 30 29.65 4.05 -9.63
C ALA A 30 31.05 4.69 -9.49
N VAL A 31 32.08 4.15 -10.15
CA VAL A 31 33.43 4.75 -10.16
C VAL A 31 33.37 6.19 -10.65
N GLN A 32 32.71 6.43 -11.79
CA GLN A 32 32.56 7.78 -12.34
C GLN A 32 31.80 8.70 -11.38
N GLN A 33 30.65 8.25 -10.86
CA GLN A 33 29.84 9.02 -9.93
C GLN A 33 30.63 9.47 -8.69
N PHE A 34 31.43 8.59 -8.07
CA PHE A 34 32.24 8.97 -6.91
C PHE A 34 33.44 9.85 -7.28
N LEU A 35 34.03 9.69 -8.47
CA LEU A 35 35.05 10.63 -8.96
C LEU A 35 34.46 12.03 -9.18
N ASP A 36 33.25 12.13 -9.72
CA ASP A 36 32.54 13.40 -9.93
C ASP A 36 32.19 14.09 -8.61
N GLN A 37 31.94 13.32 -7.55
CA GLN A 37 31.75 13.84 -6.18
C GLN A 37 33.06 14.22 -5.47
N GLY A 38 34.20 14.21 -6.17
CA GLY A 38 35.49 14.62 -5.57
C GLY A 38 36.15 13.53 -4.71
N CYS A 39 35.68 12.28 -4.73
CA CYS A 39 36.27 11.20 -3.95
C CYS A 39 37.62 10.71 -4.52
N LYS A 40 38.36 9.98 -3.70
CA LYS A 40 39.45 9.09 -4.14
C LYS A 40 38.85 7.70 -4.30
N VAL A 41 39.00 7.08 -5.46
CA VAL A 41 38.32 5.81 -5.78
C VAL A 41 39.35 4.73 -6.04
N THR A 42 39.27 3.63 -5.30
CA THR A 42 39.90 2.37 -5.67
C THR A 42 38.88 1.49 -6.39
N ALA A 43 39.11 1.23 -7.67
CA ALA A 43 38.32 0.35 -8.53
C ALA A 43 38.94 -1.06 -8.50
N LEU A 44 38.21 -2.04 -7.96
CA LEU A 44 38.62 -3.44 -7.89
C LEU A 44 37.72 -4.30 -8.76
N ASP A 45 38.32 -5.07 -9.66
CA ASP A 45 37.60 -6.02 -10.49
C ASP A 45 38.46 -7.26 -10.81
N LEU A 46 37.83 -8.35 -11.27
CA LEU A 46 38.53 -9.52 -11.77
C LEU A 46 39.24 -9.21 -13.10
N TYR A 47 38.66 -8.34 -13.91
CA TYR A 47 39.20 -7.89 -15.17
C TYR A 47 39.85 -6.51 -15.03
N PRO A 48 40.71 -6.10 -15.98
CA PRO A 48 41.19 -4.73 -16.03
C PRO A 48 40.00 -3.77 -16.13
N SER A 49 39.81 -2.92 -15.12
CA SER A 49 38.74 -1.92 -15.15
C SER A 49 39.01 -0.92 -16.28
N PRO A 50 38.05 -0.67 -17.18
CA PRO A 50 38.21 0.33 -18.22
C PRO A 50 38.38 1.67 -17.52
N THR A 51 39.55 2.27 -17.69
CA THR A 51 39.75 3.67 -17.29
C THR A 51 38.80 4.49 -18.17
N PRO A 52 37.91 5.33 -17.63
CA PRO A 52 37.04 6.14 -18.45
C PRO A 52 37.90 6.92 -19.44
N ALA A 53 37.59 6.84 -20.73
CA ALA A 53 38.46 7.31 -21.81
C ALA A 53 38.70 8.84 -21.79
N GLU A 54 37.92 9.59 -20.99
CA GLU A 54 37.93 11.05 -20.89
C GLU A 54 38.10 11.55 -19.45
N LEU A 55 38.93 10.91 -18.62
CA LEU A 55 39.26 11.46 -17.31
C LEU A 55 40.20 12.67 -17.43
N ASP A 56 39.86 13.77 -16.76
CA ASP A 56 40.82 14.86 -16.57
C ASP A 56 42.00 14.42 -15.68
N ALA A 57 43.10 15.19 -15.72
CA ALA A 57 44.31 14.88 -14.95
C ALA A 57 44.06 14.80 -13.42
N SER A 58 43.08 15.54 -12.91
CA SER A 58 42.72 15.55 -11.49
C SER A 58 42.02 14.26 -11.08
N SER A 59 41.13 13.74 -11.93
CA SER A 59 40.39 12.51 -11.73
C SER A 59 41.28 11.29 -11.89
N HIS A 60 42.24 11.33 -12.83
CA HIS A 60 43.31 10.34 -12.91
C HIS A 60 44.12 10.22 -11.62
N SER A 61 44.44 11.33 -10.94
CA SER A 61 45.20 11.30 -9.69
C SER A 61 44.43 10.66 -8.52
N ARG A 62 43.10 10.68 -8.59
CA ARG A 62 42.17 10.19 -7.58
C ARG A 62 41.66 8.77 -7.85
N LEU A 63 41.99 8.18 -9.00
CA LEU A 63 41.63 6.80 -9.34
C LEU A 63 42.82 5.85 -9.08
N ASN A 64 42.52 4.68 -8.52
CA ASN A 64 43.45 3.57 -8.33
C ASN A 64 42.77 2.29 -8.81
N THR A 65 43.32 1.63 -9.83
CA THR A 65 42.76 0.39 -10.37
C THR A 65 43.53 -0.82 -9.84
N LEU A 66 42.81 -1.79 -9.29
CA LEU A 66 43.35 -3.04 -8.78
C LEU A 66 42.64 -4.22 -9.43
N GLN A 67 43.36 -5.33 -9.58
CA GLN A 67 42.82 -6.58 -10.09
C GLN A 67 42.77 -7.62 -8.98
N GLY A 68 41.63 -8.30 -8.81
CA GLY A 68 41.47 -9.32 -7.78
C GLY A 68 40.14 -10.04 -7.83
N ASP A 69 40.13 -11.26 -7.32
CA ASP A 69 38.93 -12.09 -7.21
C ASP A 69 38.32 -11.92 -5.82
N ILE A 70 37.08 -11.42 -5.78
CA ILE A 70 36.37 -11.23 -4.50
C ILE A 70 36.07 -12.55 -3.78
N SER A 71 36.04 -13.65 -4.54
CA SER A 71 35.83 -14.99 -4.04
C SER A 71 37.13 -15.63 -3.54
N ASP A 72 38.27 -14.93 -3.55
CA ASP A 72 39.47 -15.33 -2.84
C ASP A 72 39.75 -14.40 -1.65
N GLU A 73 39.87 -14.98 -0.46
CA GLU A 73 40.07 -14.21 0.76
C GLU A 73 41.45 -13.52 0.77
N GLN A 74 42.49 -14.22 0.28
CA GLN A 74 43.83 -13.66 0.21
C GLN A 74 43.90 -12.50 -0.78
N SER A 75 43.22 -12.62 -1.92
CA SER A 75 43.06 -11.55 -2.91
C SER A 75 42.41 -10.31 -2.30
N ILE A 76 41.27 -10.45 -1.62
CA ILE A 76 40.59 -9.32 -0.97
C ILE A 76 41.46 -8.66 0.10
N GLN A 77 42.10 -9.46 0.97
CA GLN A 77 42.98 -8.93 2.01
C GLN A 77 44.12 -8.11 1.40
N THR A 78 44.75 -8.63 0.35
CA THR A 78 45.85 -7.98 -0.36
C THR A 78 45.38 -6.67 -1.02
N ASN A 79 44.25 -6.68 -1.70
CA ASN A 79 43.73 -5.52 -2.40
C ASN A 79 43.25 -4.41 -1.45
N VAL A 80 42.63 -4.75 -0.31
CA VAL A 80 42.29 -3.76 0.73
C VAL A 80 43.55 -3.10 1.31
N ASN A 81 44.62 -3.86 1.50
CA ASN A 81 45.91 -3.31 1.96
C ASN A 81 46.53 -2.36 0.92
N LEU A 82 46.52 -2.74 -0.36
CA LEU A 82 47.01 -1.89 -1.46
C LEU A 82 46.20 -0.60 -1.58
N ALA A 83 44.88 -0.69 -1.52
CA ALA A 83 43.97 0.46 -1.51
C ALA A 83 44.30 1.42 -0.36
N THR A 84 44.42 0.87 0.85
CA THR A 84 44.71 1.65 2.06
C THR A 84 46.09 2.32 1.98
N LYS A 85 47.09 1.63 1.42
CA LYS A 85 48.43 2.19 1.20
C LYS A 85 48.43 3.36 0.21
N ARG A 86 47.55 3.34 -0.80
CA ARG A 86 47.50 4.37 -1.85
C ARG A 86 46.83 5.67 -1.38
N PHE A 87 45.64 5.57 -0.77
CA PHE A 87 44.82 6.75 -0.45
C PHE A 87 44.54 6.96 1.04
N GLY A 88 45.01 6.05 1.90
CA GLY A 88 44.72 6.04 3.32
C GLY A 88 43.45 5.22 3.65
N PRO A 89 42.92 5.35 4.87
CA PRO A 89 41.76 4.58 5.33
C PRO A 89 40.59 4.66 4.35
N ILE A 90 39.93 3.53 4.09
CA ILE A 90 38.75 3.47 3.24
C ILE A 90 37.54 3.92 4.08
N ASN A 91 36.79 4.91 3.59
CA ASN A 91 35.59 5.42 4.23
C ASN A 91 34.33 4.68 3.74
N ILE A 92 34.26 4.41 2.43
CA ILE A 92 33.05 3.91 1.78
C ILE A 92 33.39 2.62 1.04
N LEU A 93 32.57 1.59 1.25
CA LEU A 93 32.59 0.37 0.46
C LEU A 93 31.33 0.27 -0.41
N ILE A 94 31.52 0.15 -1.72
CA ILE A 94 30.49 -0.23 -2.67
C ILE A 94 30.73 -1.68 -3.05
N ALA A 95 30.01 -2.59 -2.38
CA ALA A 95 30.07 -4.02 -2.64
C ALA A 95 29.10 -4.36 -3.78
N ASN A 96 29.58 -4.19 -5.01
CA ASN A 96 28.77 -4.28 -6.23
C ASN A 96 29.01 -5.55 -7.06
N ALA A 97 30.22 -6.11 -7.01
CA ALA A 97 30.56 -7.31 -7.78
C ALA A 97 29.56 -8.46 -7.56
N GLY A 98 29.15 -9.08 -8.65
CA GLY A 98 28.32 -10.27 -8.68
C GLY A 98 28.20 -10.84 -10.09
N ILE A 99 27.74 -12.07 -10.17
CA ILE A 99 27.51 -12.81 -11.42
C ILE A 99 26.13 -13.46 -11.39
N THR A 100 25.63 -13.76 -12.58
CA THR A 100 24.43 -14.54 -12.87
C THR A 100 24.66 -15.22 -14.22
N ASP A 101 24.04 -16.37 -14.46
CA ASP A 101 24.09 -17.03 -15.77
C ASP A 101 22.86 -16.61 -16.57
N GLU A 102 22.98 -15.53 -17.34
CA GLU A 102 21.88 -15.03 -18.19
C GLU A 102 21.71 -15.83 -19.49
N SER A 103 22.60 -16.80 -19.76
CA SER A 103 22.58 -17.58 -21.00
C SER A 103 21.73 -18.84 -20.93
N HIS A 104 21.33 -19.24 -19.72
CA HIS A 104 20.49 -20.42 -19.48
C HIS A 104 19.49 -20.15 -18.38
N ASP A 105 18.25 -20.58 -18.59
CA ASP A 105 17.22 -20.60 -17.57
C ASP A 105 17.04 -22.05 -17.09
N TYR A 106 17.32 -22.32 -15.80
CA TYR A 106 17.14 -23.65 -15.22
C TYR A 106 15.96 -23.66 -14.25
N PRO A 107 14.94 -24.52 -14.44
CA PRO A 107 14.05 -24.82 -13.33
C PRO A 107 14.89 -25.45 -12.19
N ILE A 108 14.51 -25.19 -10.94
CA ILE A 108 15.37 -25.51 -9.78
C ILE A 108 15.78 -26.99 -9.70
N TRP A 109 14.97 -27.92 -10.21
CA TRP A 109 15.27 -29.36 -10.20
C TRP A 109 16.30 -29.79 -11.26
N ASP A 110 16.58 -28.95 -12.26
CA ASP A 110 17.58 -29.18 -13.31
C ASP A 110 18.81 -28.25 -13.19
N LEU A 111 18.82 -27.34 -12.21
CA LEU A 111 19.90 -26.39 -11.99
C LEU A 111 21.21 -27.13 -11.63
N PRO A 112 22.28 -27.01 -12.44
CA PRO A 112 23.55 -27.66 -12.13
C PRO A 112 24.14 -27.15 -10.81
N LEU A 113 24.60 -28.07 -9.96
CA LEU A 113 25.19 -27.74 -8.66
C LEU A 113 26.40 -26.80 -8.81
N ASP A 114 27.24 -27.00 -9.82
CA ASP A 114 28.40 -26.14 -10.07
C ASP A 114 28.00 -24.69 -10.37
N THR A 115 26.88 -24.47 -11.06
CA THR A 115 26.32 -23.13 -11.32
C THR A 115 25.87 -22.49 -10.02
N TRP A 116 25.11 -23.22 -9.19
CA TRP A 116 24.69 -22.77 -7.87
C TRP A 116 25.88 -22.38 -6.99
N GLU A 117 26.86 -23.28 -6.86
CA GLU A 117 28.05 -23.07 -6.04
C GLU A 117 28.90 -21.91 -6.54
N LYS A 118 29.08 -21.77 -7.85
CA LYS A 118 29.84 -20.67 -8.46
C LYS A 118 29.16 -19.32 -8.14
N THR A 119 27.85 -19.21 -8.36
CA THR A 119 27.09 -17.97 -8.09
C THR A 119 27.14 -17.62 -6.61
N TYR A 120 26.93 -18.58 -5.70
CA TYR A 120 27.03 -18.34 -4.26
C TYR A 120 28.44 -17.98 -3.80
N ARG A 121 29.46 -18.64 -4.35
CA ARG A 121 30.87 -18.40 -4.01
C ARG A 121 31.30 -16.98 -4.34
N VAL A 122 30.81 -16.43 -5.46
CA VAL A 122 31.09 -15.03 -5.84
C VAL A 122 30.16 -14.08 -5.10
N ASN A 123 28.84 -14.22 -5.27
CA ASN A 123 27.88 -13.21 -4.81
C ASN A 123 27.79 -13.15 -3.29
N VAL A 124 27.62 -14.29 -2.63
CA VAL A 124 27.38 -14.34 -1.18
C VAL A 124 28.70 -14.33 -0.42
N ARG A 125 29.57 -15.32 -0.70
CA ARG A 125 30.85 -15.42 0.00
C ARG A 125 31.78 -14.26 -0.34
N GLY A 126 31.86 -13.84 -1.60
CA GLY A 126 32.71 -12.72 -1.99
C GLY A 126 32.28 -11.39 -1.37
N THR A 127 30.97 -11.10 -1.31
CA THR A 127 30.45 -9.91 -0.60
C THR A 127 30.77 -9.95 0.89
N PHE A 128 30.58 -11.12 1.54
CA PHE A 128 30.96 -11.31 2.94
C PHE A 128 32.45 -11.01 3.17
N LEU A 129 33.34 -11.60 2.37
CA LEU A 129 34.79 -11.40 2.50
C LEU A 129 35.17 -9.92 2.32
N THR A 130 34.59 -9.27 1.32
CA THR A 130 34.80 -7.85 1.05
C THR A 130 34.42 -6.98 2.24
N ILE A 131 33.22 -7.19 2.82
CA ILE A 131 32.76 -6.45 4.00
C ILE A 131 33.65 -6.74 5.22
N LYS A 132 34.00 -8.01 5.45
CA LYS A 132 34.87 -8.43 6.55
C LYS A 132 36.20 -7.68 6.53
N HIS A 133 36.90 -7.70 5.40
CA HIS A 133 38.23 -7.10 5.28
C HIS A 133 38.19 -5.57 5.25
N PHE A 134 37.14 -4.97 4.68
CA PHE A 134 36.88 -3.53 4.81
C PHE A 134 36.73 -3.11 6.28
N LEU A 135 35.89 -3.80 7.05
CA LEU A 135 35.66 -3.49 8.46
C LEU A 135 36.90 -3.76 9.33
N GLN A 136 37.68 -4.79 9.03
CA GLN A 136 38.98 -5.03 9.68
C GLN A 136 39.95 -3.88 9.42
N SER A 137 40.06 -3.41 8.17
CA SER A 137 40.90 -2.26 7.81
C SER A 137 40.42 -0.98 8.50
N ALA A 138 39.11 -0.73 8.55
CA ALA A 138 38.51 0.40 9.24
C ALA A 138 38.84 0.37 10.74
N ARG A 139 38.70 -0.79 11.41
CA ARG A 139 39.05 -0.96 12.82
C ARG A 139 40.53 -0.62 13.08
N THR A 140 41.44 -1.18 12.28
CA THR A 140 42.89 -0.92 12.40
C THR A 140 43.21 0.56 12.17
N SER A 141 42.59 1.18 11.17
CA SER A 141 42.78 2.60 10.87
C SER A 141 42.31 3.49 12.01
N GLN A 142 41.13 3.22 12.59
CA GLN A 142 40.60 3.97 13.73
C GLN A 142 41.48 3.85 14.98
N GLN A 143 41.99 2.64 15.26
CA GLN A 143 42.92 2.40 16.36
C GLN A 143 44.22 3.18 16.17
N THR A 144 44.77 3.15 14.96
CA THR A 144 46.01 3.87 14.62
C THR A 144 45.84 5.38 14.71
N LEU A 145 44.69 5.90 14.27
CA LEU A 145 44.38 7.34 14.31
C LEU A 145 43.92 7.84 15.68
N GLY A 146 43.55 6.94 16.60
CA GLY A 146 42.98 7.29 17.90
C GLY A 146 41.59 7.94 17.83
N ARG A 147 40.89 7.83 16.69
CA ARG A 147 39.56 8.41 16.47
C ARG A 147 38.72 7.56 15.51
N GLN A 148 37.40 7.76 15.53
CA GLN A 148 36.50 7.15 14.56
C GLN A 148 36.72 7.75 13.16
N LEU A 149 36.56 6.91 12.12
CA LEU A 149 36.57 7.37 10.74
C LEU A 149 35.28 8.14 10.44
N ASP A 150 35.42 9.24 9.70
CA ASP A 150 34.29 10.00 9.21
C ASP A 150 33.62 9.23 8.06
N ASN A 151 32.29 9.29 7.98
CA ASN A 151 31.50 8.69 6.90
C ASN A 151 31.82 7.21 6.61
N LEU A 152 31.84 6.36 7.64
CA LEU A 152 32.03 4.92 7.45
C LEU A 152 30.74 4.28 6.91
N ALA A 153 30.69 3.96 5.61
CA ALA A 153 29.47 3.49 4.96
C ALA A 153 29.70 2.28 4.05
N ILE A 154 28.73 1.37 4.03
CA ILE A 154 28.71 0.22 3.11
C ILE A 154 27.41 0.28 2.30
N VAL A 155 27.52 0.15 0.98
CA VAL A 155 26.37 -0.04 0.09
C VAL A 155 26.55 -1.36 -0.64
N VAL A 156 25.60 -2.27 -0.45
CA VAL A 156 25.57 -3.59 -1.10
C VAL A 156 24.63 -3.55 -2.29
N THR A 157 25.02 -4.18 -3.40
CA THR A 157 24.12 -4.31 -4.56
C THR A 157 23.25 -5.55 -4.42
N GLY A 158 21.99 -5.33 -4.10
CA GLY A 158 20.92 -6.33 -4.11
C GLY A 158 20.39 -6.60 -5.53
N SER A 159 19.14 -7.04 -5.62
CA SER A 159 18.37 -7.16 -6.86
C SER A 159 16.88 -7.26 -6.51
N GLU A 160 15.99 -6.79 -7.39
CA GLU A 160 14.56 -7.11 -7.29
C GLU A 160 14.30 -8.61 -7.46
N THR A 161 15.17 -9.36 -8.16
CA THR A 161 15.17 -10.83 -8.18
C THR A 161 15.26 -11.42 -6.76
N GLY A 162 15.95 -10.74 -5.83
CA GLY A 162 16.04 -11.14 -4.42
C GLY A 162 14.79 -10.82 -3.58
N LYS A 163 13.81 -10.13 -4.15
CA LYS A 163 12.54 -9.75 -3.52
C LYS A 163 11.35 -10.49 -4.12
N PHE A 164 11.29 -10.56 -5.46
CA PHE A 164 10.19 -11.20 -6.18
C PHE A 164 10.50 -12.62 -6.65
N GLY A 165 11.79 -13.01 -6.69
CA GLY A 165 12.23 -14.20 -7.40
C GLY A 165 12.33 -13.96 -8.91
N GLN A 166 12.92 -14.92 -9.62
CA GLN A 166 12.97 -14.96 -11.07
C GLN A 166 13.03 -16.42 -11.49
N GLU A 167 12.13 -16.82 -12.39
CA GLU A 167 12.17 -18.16 -12.98
C GLU A 167 13.54 -18.36 -13.66
N GLY A 168 14.10 -19.58 -13.56
CA GLY A 168 15.40 -19.88 -14.15
C GLY A 168 16.63 -19.55 -13.29
N HIS A 169 16.51 -18.69 -12.27
CA HIS A 169 17.66 -18.09 -11.57
C HIS A 169 17.57 -18.17 -10.03
N ALA A 170 17.21 -19.34 -9.50
CA ALA A 170 17.00 -19.54 -8.07
C ALA A 170 18.27 -19.28 -7.22
N GLU A 171 19.45 -19.63 -7.72
CA GLU A 171 20.76 -19.38 -7.11
C GLU A 171 21.09 -17.89 -6.98
N TYR A 172 20.76 -17.09 -7.99
CA TYR A 172 20.94 -15.65 -7.96
C TYR A 172 19.93 -14.98 -7.02
N ALA A 173 18.64 -15.31 -7.17
CA ALA A 173 17.55 -14.79 -6.35
C ALA A 173 17.79 -15.01 -4.85
N SER A 174 18.04 -16.26 -4.47
CA SER A 174 18.29 -16.64 -3.07
C SER A 174 19.56 -15.98 -2.51
N GLY A 175 20.62 -15.89 -3.31
CA GLY A 175 21.85 -15.18 -2.93
C GLY A 175 21.61 -13.70 -2.66
N LYS A 176 20.93 -12.99 -3.58
CA LYS A 176 20.63 -11.55 -3.43
C LYS A 176 19.67 -11.29 -2.26
N ALA A 177 18.66 -12.14 -2.06
CA ALA A 177 17.79 -12.09 -0.88
C ALA A 177 18.60 -12.22 0.42
N GLY A 178 19.52 -13.18 0.48
CA GLY A 178 20.41 -13.41 1.61
C GLY A 178 21.31 -12.21 1.92
N LEU A 179 21.78 -11.50 0.89
CA LEU A 179 22.55 -10.26 1.07
C LEU A 179 21.69 -9.11 1.59
N GLN A 180 20.58 -8.80 0.92
CA GLN A 180 19.82 -7.57 1.19
C GLN A 180 18.89 -7.67 2.42
N TYR A 181 18.37 -8.85 2.72
CA TYR A 181 17.47 -9.08 3.86
C TYR A 181 18.11 -9.86 5.02
N GLY A 182 19.22 -10.54 4.79
CA GLY A 182 20.02 -11.20 5.82
C GLY A 182 21.25 -10.38 6.23
N LEU A 183 22.28 -10.36 5.38
CA LEU A 183 23.59 -9.81 5.69
C LEU A 183 23.53 -8.33 6.10
N VAL A 184 22.85 -7.49 5.31
CA VAL A 184 22.69 -6.04 5.61
C VAL A 184 21.99 -5.81 6.96
N ARG A 185 20.94 -6.59 7.26
CA ARG A 185 20.18 -6.48 8.51
C ARG A 185 20.96 -6.94 9.74
N SER A 186 21.89 -7.88 9.57
CA SER A 186 22.78 -8.34 10.64
C SER A 186 23.93 -7.36 10.87
N VAL A 187 24.67 -7.02 9.82
CA VAL A 187 25.87 -6.18 9.91
C VAL A 187 25.55 -4.78 10.43
N LYS A 188 24.37 -4.21 10.15
CA LYS A 188 23.98 -2.88 10.69
C LYS A 188 24.02 -2.83 12.22
N ASN A 189 23.71 -3.93 12.90
CA ASN A 189 23.65 -4.01 14.35
C ASN A 189 25.06 -4.13 14.95
N GLU A 190 26.01 -4.65 14.17
CA GLU A 190 27.40 -4.88 14.57
C GLU A 190 28.30 -3.68 14.26
N ILE A 191 28.17 -3.11 13.06
CA ILE A 191 29.04 -2.04 12.55
C ILE A 191 29.01 -0.78 13.44
N VAL A 192 27.87 -0.49 14.08
CA VAL A 192 27.72 0.64 15.01
C VAL A 192 28.56 0.53 16.28
N ARG A 193 28.91 -0.71 16.69
CA ARG A 193 29.83 -0.95 17.81
C ARG A 193 31.29 -0.64 17.45
N LEU A 194 31.62 -0.75 16.16
CA LEU A 194 32.93 -0.37 15.62
C LEU A 194 33.02 1.14 15.39
N ASN A 195 31.94 1.77 14.91
CA ASN A 195 31.86 3.21 14.70
C ASN A 195 30.40 3.68 14.84
N LYS A 196 30.13 4.60 15.77
CA LYS A 196 28.76 5.02 16.15
C LYS A 196 27.96 5.71 15.03
N HIS A 197 28.63 6.14 13.96
CA HIS A 197 28.02 6.79 12.80
C HIS A 197 28.00 5.90 11.56
N ALA A 198 28.45 4.64 11.69
CA ALA A 198 28.58 3.74 10.57
C ALA A 198 27.24 3.16 10.13
N ARG A 199 27.10 2.96 8.82
CA ARG A 199 25.85 2.54 8.19
C ARG A 199 26.12 1.50 7.12
N ILE A 200 25.16 0.60 6.93
CA ILE A 200 25.13 -0.33 5.82
C ILE A 200 23.73 -0.36 5.23
N ASN A 201 23.61 -0.27 3.91
CA ASN A 201 22.34 -0.37 3.19
C ASN A 201 22.54 -1.21 1.92
N ALA A 202 21.44 -1.57 1.28
CA ALA A 202 21.42 -2.14 -0.06
C ALA A 202 20.69 -1.24 -1.05
N VAL A 203 21.13 -1.30 -2.32
CA VAL A 203 20.37 -0.83 -3.48
C VAL A 203 19.95 -2.07 -4.26
N ALA A 204 18.66 -2.24 -4.55
CA ALA A 204 18.14 -3.35 -5.34
C ALA A 204 17.64 -2.85 -6.70
N PRO A 205 18.44 -2.99 -7.76
CA PRO A 205 18.00 -2.61 -9.09
C PRO A 205 16.96 -3.59 -9.64
N GLY A 206 16.05 -3.09 -10.50
CA GLY A 206 15.34 -3.92 -11.46
C GLY A 206 16.23 -4.22 -12.67
N TRP A 207 15.66 -4.32 -13.87
CA TRP A 207 16.45 -4.37 -15.10
C TRP A 207 17.26 -3.08 -15.27
N VAL A 208 18.55 -3.23 -15.57
CA VAL A 208 19.48 -2.11 -15.79
C VAL A 208 20.13 -2.28 -17.15
N ASP A 209 20.13 -1.19 -17.93
CA ASP A 209 20.76 -1.12 -19.24
C ASP A 209 22.28 -1.26 -19.14
N THR A 210 22.77 -2.49 -19.26
CA THR A 210 24.18 -2.84 -19.10
C THR A 210 24.58 -3.89 -20.13
N PRO A 211 25.89 -4.05 -20.44
CA PRO A 211 26.35 -5.12 -21.33
C PRO A 211 25.96 -6.53 -20.88
N MET A 212 25.60 -6.73 -19.61
CA MET A 212 25.15 -8.03 -19.08
C MET A 212 23.84 -8.50 -19.71
N ILE A 213 22.98 -7.59 -20.17
CA ILE A 213 21.64 -7.91 -20.70
C ILE A 213 21.53 -7.69 -22.21
N GLU A 214 22.66 -7.41 -22.88
CA GLU A 214 22.72 -7.20 -24.34
C GLU A 214 22.16 -8.43 -25.07
N GLY A 215 21.17 -8.24 -25.94
CA GLY A 215 20.49 -9.34 -26.65
C GLY A 215 19.27 -9.93 -25.92
N ARG A 216 19.09 -9.71 -24.61
CA ARG A 216 17.97 -10.31 -23.83
C ARG A 216 16.68 -9.49 -23.90
N LEU A 217 16.78 -8.16 -24.04
CA LEU A 217 15.63 -7.24 -24.10
C LEU A 217 15.54 -6.48 -25.43
N ASP A 218 16.22 -6.95 -26.48
CA ASP A 218 16.30 -6.27 -27.78
C ASP A 218 14.94 -6.28 -28.51
N LYS A 219 14.10 -7.28 -28.26
CA LYS A 219 12.75 -7.34 -28.84
C LYS A 219 11.76 -6.55 -27.98
N PRO A 220 10.94 -5.67 -28.59
CA PRO A 220 9.94 -4.89 -27.85
C PRO A 220 8.97 -5.74 -27.00
N SER A 221 8.60 -6.93 -27.46
CA SER A 221 7.73 -7.85 -26.71
C SER A 221 8.43 -8.43 -25.47
N GLU A 222 9.71 -8.77 -25.57
CA GLU A 222 10.51 -9.30 -24.45
C GLU A 222 10.80 -8.19 -23.43
N MET A 223 11.17 -6.99 -23.89
CA MET A 223 11.28 -5.78 -23.08
C MET A 223 9.98 -5.47 -22.33
N TRP A 224 8.83 -5.61 -23.00
CA TRP A 224 7.55 -5.40 -22.37
C TRP A 224 7.29 -6.43 -21.26
N VAL A 225 7.33 -7.73 -21.58
CA VAL A 225 7.01 -8.81 -20.62
C VAL A 225 7.91 -8.76 -19.40
N GLU A 226 9.23 -8.66 -19.60
CA GLU A 226 10.21 -8.85 -18.54
C GLU A 226 10.46 -7.56 -17.74
N ALA A 227 10.34 -6.39 -18.38
CA ALA A 227 10.93 -5.16 -17.85
C ALA A 227 9.98 -3.95 -17.76
N GLN A 228 8.81 -3.99 -18.39
CA GLN A 228 7.89 -2.85 -18.41
C GLN A 228 6.48 -3.16 -17.93
N ALA A 229 5.97 -4.38 -18.15
CA ALA A 229 4.58 -4.73 -17.87
C ALA A 229 4.18 -4.56 -16.40
N THR A 230 5.13 -4.77 -15.50
CA THR A 230 5.00 -4.68 -14.04
C THR A 230 5.66 -3.45 -13.44
N VAL A 231 6.20 -2.55 -14.27
CA VAL A 231 6.99 -1.38 -13.86
C VAL A 231 6.20 -0.09 -14.15
N PRO A 232 5.72 0.64 -13.13
CA PRO A 232 5.00 1.90 -13.28
C PRO A 232 5.69 2.92 -14.17
N LEU A 233 7.02 3.06 -14.09
CA LEU A 233 7.76 4.02 -14.92
C LEU A 233 7.93 3.60 -16.39
N LYS A 234 7.49 2.39 -16.78
CA LYS A 234 7.56 1.86 -18.16
C LYS A 234 8.97 1.85 -18.78
N LYS A 235 10.02 1.78 -17.96
CA LYS A 235 11.40 1.81 -18.44
C LYS A 235 12.32 1.04 -17.50
N ILE A 236 13.41 0.54 -18.06
CA ILE A 236 14.53 -0.02 -17.30
C ILE A 236 15.38 1.10 -16.71
N ALA A 237 16.09 0.79 -15.62
CA ALA A 237 17.01 1.74 -15.00
C ALA A 237 18.26 1.93 -15.86
N GLN A 238 18.87 3.10 -15.77
CA GLN A 238 20.21 3.32 -16.31
C GLN A 238 21.25 3.07 -15.20
N PRO A 239 22.49 2.66 -15.53
CA PRO A 239 23.54 2.43 -14.53
C PRO A 239 23.73 3.62 -13.57
N GLU A 240 23.56 4.85 -14.08
CA GLU A 240 23.69 6.08 -13.30
C GLU A 240 22.57 6.23 -12.26
N ASP A 241 21.38 5.68 -12.50
CA ASP A 241 20.29 5.69 -11.51
C ASP A 241 20.69 4.92 -10.25
N VAL A 242 21.35 3.77 -10.45
CA VAL A 242 21.88 2.93 -9.37
C VAL A 242 23.08 3.62 -8.71
N ALA A 243 24.03 4.12 -9.50
CA ALA A 243 25.24 4.78 -8.99
C ALA A 243 24.92 6.03 -8.14
N ARG A 244 23.99 6.89 -8.59
CA ARG A 244 23.53 8.06 -7.82
C ARG A 244 22.90 7.65 -6.49
N THR A 245 22.12 6.57 -6.50
CA THR A 245 21.49 6.04 -5.28
C THR A 245 22.53 5.48 -4.31
N MET A 246 23.57 4.81 -4.82
CA MET A 246 24.71 4.37 -4.01
C MET A 246 25.43 5.56 -3.36
N ALA A 247 25.68 6.64 -4.10
CA ALA A 247 26.30 7.85 -3.56
C ALA A 247 25.43 8.52 -2.49
N PHE A 248 24.11 8.59 -2.69
CA PHE A 248 23.17 9.08 -1.69
C PHE A 248 23.24 8.26 -0.39
N LEU A 249 23.14 6.93 -0.47
CA LEU A 249 23.18 6.08 0.72
C LEU A 249 24.55 6.10 1.42
N ALA A 250 25.64 6.24 0.65
CA ALA A 250 26.99 6.38 1.19
C ALA A 250 27.19 7.69 1.97
N SER A 251 26.46 8.76 1.65
CA SER A 251 26.58 10.07 2.30
C SER A 251 25.99 10.09 3.72
N HIS A 252 26.81 10.43 4.71
CA HIS A 252 26.35 10.69 6.07
C HIS A 252 25.53 11.99 6.15
N ARG A 253 25.87 12.99 5.33
CA ARG A 253 25.15 14.27 5.27
C ARG A 253 23.71 14.10 4.77
N ALA A 254 23.52 13.28 3.73
CA ALA A 254 22.20 13.08 3.12
C ALA A 254 21.42 11.90 3.74
N ALA A 255 22.11 10.84 4.17
CA ALA A 255 21.48 9.59 4.61
C ALA A 255 21.92 9.15 6.02
N GLY A 256 22.44 10.05 6.86
CA GLY A 256 23.03 9.76 8.18
C GLY A 256 22.15 8.98 9.17
N HIS A 257 20.84 8.92 8.93
CA HIS A 257 19.87 8.14 9.72
C HIS A 257 19.29 6.91 8.99
N ILE A 258 19.81 6.55 7.81
CA ILE A 258 19.37 5.40 7.01
C ILE A 258 20.40 4.27 7.16
N SER A 259 20.01 3.18 7.80
CA SER A 259 20.83 1.97 7.95
C SER A 259 19.93 0.72 8.00
N GLY A 260 20.36 -0.36 7.36
CA GLY A 260 19.60 -1.60 7.28
C GLY A 260 18.49 -1.61 6.24
N GLN A 261 18.45 -0.62 5.35
CA GLN A 261 17.41 -0.53 4.32
C GLN A 261 17.88 -1.17 3.02
N CYS A 262 16.94 -1.73 2.27
CA CYS A 262 17.10 -2.11 0.88
C CYS A 262 16.24 -1.15 0.06
N LEU A 263 16.86 -0.31 -0.77
CA LEU A 263 16.17 0.68 -1.58
C LEU A 263 16.07 0.18 -3.03
N SER A 264 14.84 0.00 -3.51
CA SER A 264 14.56 -0.42 -4.88
C SER A 264 14.87 0.70 -5.88
N VAL A 265 15.55 0.37 -6.98
CA VAL A 265 15.85 1.23 -8.13
C VAL A 265 15.38 0.49 -9.38
N ASP A 266 14.07 0.37 -9.50
CA ASP A 266 13.39 -0.58 -10.40
C ASP A 266 12.19 0.03 -11.14
N GLY A 267 12.03 1.35 -11.05
CA GLY A 267 10.88 2.05 -11.64
C GLY A 267 9.54 1.75 -10.98
N GLY A 268 9.52 1.20 -9.76
CA GLY A 268 8.34 0.87 -8.98
C GLY A 268 7.80 -0.53 -9.23
N MET A 269 8.64 -1.46 -9.68
CA MET A 269 8.26 -2.83 -10.04
C MET A 269 7.37 -3.47 -8.97
N GLU A 270 6.24 -4.02 -9.40
CA GLU A 270 5.28 -4.70 -8.52
C GLU A 270 4.79 -6.03 -9.10
N GLY A 271 4.25 -6.92 -8.27
CA GLY A 271 3.87 -8.28 -8.71
C GLY A 271 2.61 -8.39 -9.58
N ARG A 272 2.06 -7.27 -10.07
CA ARG A 272 0.84 -7.26 -10.90
C ARG A 272 1.10 -6.54 -12.23
N LEU A 273 0.41 -6.98 -13.27
CA LEU A 273 0.43 -6.30 -14.57
C LEU A 273 -0.23 -4.93 -14.44
N LEU A 274 0.53 -3.91 -14.84
CA LEU A 274 0.10 -2.52 -14.85
C LEU A 274 -0.20 -2.01 -16.25
N TRP A 275 0.53 -2.50 -17.25
CA TRP A 275 0.47 -1.99 -18.61
C TRP A 275 0.25 -3.12 -19.60
N LYS A 276 -0.74 -2.96 -20.47
CA LYS A 276 -0.92 -3.84 -21.63
C LYS A 276 0.17 -3.55 -22.68
N GLU A 277 0.47 -4.54 -23.51
CA GLU A 277 1.52 -4.44 -24.54
C GLU A 277 1.29 -3.27 -25.51
N ASP A 278 0.04 -2.98 -25.87
CA ASP A 278 -0.36 -1.88 -26.75
C ASP A 278 -0.17 -0.48 -26.10
N GLU A 279 -0.28 -0.39 -24.77
CA GLU A 279 -0.08 0.85 -24.00
C GLU A 279 1.40 1.22 -23.82
N VAL A 280 2.31 0.29 -24.14
CA VAL A 280 3.76 0.47 -24.06
C VAL A 280 4.35 0.64 -25.46
N SER A 281 3.95 -0.22 -26.41
CA SER A 281 4.45 -0.21 -27.80
C SER A 281 4.02 1.03 -28.61
N SER A 282 2.92 1.70 -28.27
CA SER A 282 2.44 2.92 -28.95
C SER A 282 3.22 4.20 -28.60
N SER A 283 4.19 4.14 -27.68
CA SER A 283 4.87 5.33 -27.12
C SER A 283 6.18 5.75 -27.82
N SER A 284 6.48 5.24 -29.02
CA SER A 284 7.77 5.47 -29.72
C SER A 284 8.00 6.89 -30.28
N SER A 285 7.23 7.89 -29.85
CA SER A 285 7.49 9.30 -30.18
C SER A 285 7.82 10.08 -28.89
N PRO A 286 9.01 10.68 -28.76
CA PRO A 286 9.31 11.48 -27.57
C PRO A 286 8.35 12.68 -27.55
N PRO A 287 7.57 12.88 -26.47
CA PRO A 287 6.76 14.09 -26.38
C PRO A 287 7.69 15.29 -26.23
N SER A 288 7.40 16.33 -27.02
CA SER A 288 8.02 17.65 -26.89
C SER A 288 8.07 18.07 -25.42
N THR A 289 9.23 18.54 -24.98
CA THR A 289 9.51 19.03 -23.64
C THR A 289 8.62 20.24 -23.33
N GLN A 290 7.39 19.99 -22.89
CA GLN A 290 6.65 20.97 -22.10
C GLN A 290 7.09 20.75 -20.66
N THR A 291 7.86 21.72 -20.17
CA THR A 291 8.27 21.84 -18.78
C THR A 291 7.02 21.92 -17.91
N LEU A 292 6.49 20.77 -17.48
CA LEU A 292 5.51 20.71 -16.41
C LEU A 292 6.25 21.09 -15.13
N SER A 293 6.14 22.36 -14.78
CA SER A 293 6.43 22.88 -13.44
C SER A 293 5.60 22.07 -12.45
N LEU A 294 6.22 21.07 -11.80
CA LEU A 294 5.70 20.42 -10.61
C LEU A 294 5.67 21.45 -9.47
N ARG A 295 4.63 22.27 -9.46
CA ARG A 295 4.20 23.00 -8.28
C ARG A 295 3.48 22.00 -7.38
N SER A 296 4.21 21.41 -6.44
CA SER A 296 3.62 20.91 -5.20
C SER A 296 3.12 22.11 -4.40
N ILE A 297 1.96 22.64 -4.78
CA ILE A 297 1.17 23.53 -3.95
C ILE A 297 -0.06 22.71 -3.59
N PRO A 298 -0.40 22.53 -2.30
CA PRO A 298 -1.71 22.00 -1.94
C PRO A 298 -2.74 22.86 -2.67
N ARG A 299 -3.51 22.27 -3.58
CA ARG A 299 -4.53 22.99 -4.33
C ARG A 299 -5.40 23.67 -3.27
N MET A 300 -5.33 25.00 -3.17
CA MET A 300 -6.29 25.71 -2.33
C MET A 300 -7.66 25.28 -2.83
N PRO A 301 -8.57 24.86 -1.93
CA PRO A 301 -9.93 24.50 -2.32
C PRO A 301 -10.49 25.61 -3.21
N SER A 302 -11.12 25.24 -4.33
CA SER A 302 -11.83 26.24 -5.12
C SER A 302 -12.81 26.98 -4.23
N ALA A 303 -13.02 28.28 -4.49
CA ALA A 303 -14.03 29.06 -3.77
C ALA A 303 -15.36 28.28 -3.74
N PRO A 304 -16.08 28.28 -2.60
CA PRO A 304 -17.22 27.40 -2.39
C PRO A 304 -18.26 27.61 -3.51
N LYS A 305 -18.52 26.55 -4.29
CA LYS A 305 -19.81 26.41 -4.94
C LYS A 305 -20.84 26.24 -3.81
N ARG A 306 -22.02 26.82 -3.92
CA ARG A 306 -23.09 26.77 -2.91
C ARG A 306 -23.72 25.36 -2.75
N ASN A 307 -22.92 24.30 -2.80
CA ASN A 307 -23.37 22.91 -2.77
C ASN A 307 -23.17 22.39 -1.35
N LYS A 308 -24.27 22.29 -0.60
CA LYS A 308 -24.25 21.77 0.77
C LYS A 308 -24.17 20.25 0.72
N ILE A 309 -23.12 19.67 1.32
CA ILE A 309 -22.88 18.23 1.39
C ILE A 309 -23.55 17.67 2.63
N ARG A 310 -24.44 16.70 2.45
CA ARG A 310 -25.09 16.00 3.57
C ARG A 310 -24.29 14.77 3.96
N VAL A 311 -23.67 14.79 5.12
CA VAL A 311 -22.92 13.64 5.64
C VAL A 311 -23.88 12.72 6.38
N ALA A 312 -23.99 11.48 5.90
CA ALA A 312 -24.81 10.44 6.50
C ALA A 312 -23.93 9.54 7.38
N ILE A 313 -23.80 9.86 8.67
CA ILE A 313 -23.13 8.94 9.61
C ILE A 313 -24.10 7.83 9.95
N SER A 314 -23.77 6.61 9.54
CA SER A 314 -24.53 5.42 9.90
C SER A 314 -23.67 4.43 10.66
N ILE A 315 -24.29 3.70 11.60
CA ILE A 315 -23.61 2.73 12.46
C ILE A 315 -24.39 1.43 12.47
N ASP A 316 -23.74 0.33 12.11
CA ASP A 316 -24.36 -1.00 12.08
C ASP A 316 -23.88 -1.79 13.30
N LEU A 317 -24.79 -2.14 14.21
CA LEU A 317 -24.48 -2.86 15.45
C LEU A 317 -24.59 -4.39 15.26
N ASP A 318 -23.70 -4.94 14.45
CA ASP A 318 -23.69 -6.37 14.12
C ASP A 318 -23.47 -7.23 15.36
N ALA A 319 -22.41 -6.93 16.11
CA ALA A 319 -22.07 -7.63 17.34
C ALA A 319 -22.12 -9.16 17.16
N VAL A 320 -22.72 -9.89 18.11
CA VAL A 320 -22.83 -11.35 18.03
C VAL A 320 -23.69 -11.79 16.83
N SER A 321 -24.67 -10.98 16.42
CA SER A 321 -25.55 -11.35 15.31
C SER A 321 -24.81 -11.47 13.98
N GLY A 322 -23.80 -10.63 13.73
CA GLY A 322 -22.95 -10.74 12.54
C GLY A 322 -22.31 -12.12 12.39
N TRP A 323 -21.88 -12.74 13.49
CA TRP A 323 -21.31 -14.09 13.51
C TRP A 323 -22.34 -15.22 13.42
N LEU A 324 -23.62 -14.93 13.68
CA LEU A 324 -24.72 -15.90 13.60
C LEU A 324 -25.35 -15.95 12.20
N GLY A 325 -25.37 -14.82 11.50
CA GLY A 325 -25.96 -14.69 10.17
C GLY A 325 -24.91 -14.77 9.06
N THR A 326 -24.57 -13.64 8.45
CA THR A 326 -23.66 -13.57 7.30
C THR A 326 -22.22 -14.05 7.60
N GLY A 327 -21.75 -13.92 8.83
CA GLY A 327 -20.46 -14.42 9.31
C GLY A 327 -20.51 -15.84 9.89
N HIS A 328 -21.61 -16.57 9.66
CA HIS A 328 -21.74 -17.94 10.17
C HIS A 328 -20.71 -18.89 9.55
N SER A 329 -19.99 -19.59 10.40
CA SER A 329 -19.15 -20.73 10.06
C SER A 329 -19.39 -21.86 11.08
N PRO A 330 -19.39 -23.14 10.65
CA PRO A 330 -19.40 -24.26 11.58
C PRO A 330 -18.19 -24.27 12.52
N ASP A 331 -17.10 -23.58 12.14
CA ASP A 331 -15.86 -23.49 12.90
C ASP A 331 -15.78 -22.23 13.79
N ASN A 332 -16.87 -21.44 13.88
CA ASN A 332 -16.93 -20.31 14.80
C ASN A 332 -16.78 -20.78 16.26
N ILE A 333 -15.82 -20.19 16.97
CA ILE A 333 -15.49 -20.53 18.36
C ILE A 333 -15.81 -19.38 19.30
N LEU A 334 -15.66 -19.62 20.62
CA LEU A 334 -15.87 -18.61 21.65
C LEU A 334 -15.11 -17.29 21.39
N ALA A 335 -13.90 -17.39 20.83
CA ALA A 335 -13.10 -16.20 20.50
C ALA A 335 -13.78 -15.30 19.47
N ASP A 336 -14.43 -15.89 18.45
CA ASP A 336 -15.14 -15.16 17.40
C ASP A 336 -16.35 -14.42 17.99
N TYR A 337 -17.19 -15.13 18.74
CA TYR A 337 -18.34 -14.52 19.43
C TYR A 337 -17.91 -13.45 20.43
N SER A 338 -16.74 -13.60 21.08
CA SER A 338 -16.22 -12.60 22.01
C SER A 338 -15.96 -11.25 21.35
N ALA A 339 -15.65 -11.21 20.05
CA ALA A 339 -15.54 -9.97 19.28
C ALA A 339 -16.90 -9.26 19.17
N GLY A 340 -17.97 -10.03 18.97
CA GLY A 340 -19.34 -9.48 19.00
C GLY A 340 -19.73 -8.91 20.37
N PHE A 341 -19.30 -9.54 21.47
CA PHE A 341 -19.46 -8.95 22.81
C PHE A 341 -18.66 -7.66 22.98
N PHE A 342 -17.45 -7.59 22.44
CA PHE A 342 -16.66 -6.36 22.44
C PHE A 342 -17.39 -5.23 21.71
N ALA A 343 -17.97 -5.49 20.53
CA ALA A 343 -18.71 -4.50 19.76
C ALA A 343 -19.81 -3.83 20.59
N ALA A 344 -20.66 -4.63 21.24
CA ALA A 344 -21.70 -4.11 22.11
C ALA A 344 -21.13 -3.47 23.39
N LYS A 345 -20.42 -4.24 24.23
CA LYS A 345 -20.04 -3.82 25.58
C LYS A 345 -18.96 -2.75 25.63
N VAL A 346 -18.15 -2.63 24.58
CA VAL A 346 -17.01 -1.70 24.52
C VAL A 346 -17.12 -0.74 23.35
N GLY A 347 -17.45 -1.24 22.16
CA GLY A 347 -17.57 -0.44 20.94
C GLY A 347 -18.67 0.61 21.03
N VAL A 348 -19.89 0.22 21.42
CA VAL A 348 -21.03 1.14 21.54
C VAL A 348 -20.73 2.30 22.50
N PRO A 349 -20.32 2.08 23.77
CA PRO A 349 -19.99 3.20 24.66
C PRO A 349 -18.86 4.08 24.15
N ARG A 350 -17.86 3.52 23.44
CA ARG A 350 -16.76 4.30 22.86
C ARG A 350 -17.25 5.23 21.74
N LEU A 351 -18.03 4.70 20.81
CA LEU A 351 -18.60 5.48 19.72
C LEU A 351 -19.53 6.57 20.23
N LEU A 352 -20.43 6.25 21.16
CA LEU A 352 -21.33 7.26 21.75
C LEU A 352 -20.56 8.39 22.44
N ARG A 353 -19.47 8.08 23.18
CA ARG A 353 -18.61 9.11 23.77
C ARG A 353 -17.93 9.99 22.71
N MET A 354 -17.38 9.40 21.65
CA MET A 354 -16.72 10.13 20.58
C MET A 354 -17.72 11.02 19.82
N LEU A 355 -18.89 10.48 19.44
CA LEU A 355 -19.94 11.23 18.76
C LEU A 355 -20.52 12.33 19.65
N THR A 356 -20.69 12.09 20.95
CA THR A 356 -21.14 13.11 21.91
C THR A 356 -20.10 14.23 22.04
N LYS A 357 -18.81 13.88 22.15
CA LYS A 357 -17.71 14.86 22.15
C LYS A 357 -17.72 15.73 20.90
N LEU A 358 -18.10 15.17 19.76
CA LEU A 358 -18.23 15.89 18.49
C LEU A 358 -19.62 16.53 18.28
N ASN A 359 -20.56 16.45 19.21
CA ASN A 359 -21.95 16.91 19.06
C ASN A 359 -22.66 16.29 17.83
N LEU A 360 -22.40 15.01 17.56
CA LEU A 360 -22.96 14.24 16.44
C LEU A 360 -23.82 13.05 16.89
N ALA A 361 -23.94 12.79 18.20
CA ALA A 361 -24.63 11.61 18.72
C ALA A 361 -26.10 11.53 18.27
N ASN A 362 -26.82 12.66 18.24
CA ASN A 362 -28.20 12.73 17.73
C ASN A 362 -28.30 12.99 16.22
N ARG A 363 -27.18 13.10 15.49
CA ARG A 363 -27.11 13.39 14.05
C ARG A 363 -26.62 12.19 13.24
N CYS A 364 -26.83 10.98 13.75
CA CYS A 364 -26.48 9.72 13.11
C CYS A 364 -27.66 8.75 13.13
N THR A 365 -27.54 7.69 12.34
CA THR A 365 -28.51 6.58 12.29
C THR A 365 -27.83 5.29 12.72
N TRP A 366 -28.45 4.55 13.64
CA TRP A 366 -28.00 3.21 14.03
C TRP A 366 -28.91 2.17 13.41
N PHE A 367 -28.36 1.28 12.58
CA PHE A 367 -29.06 0.09 12.10
C PHE A 367 -28.72 -1.06 13.04
N ILE A 368 -29.75 -1.60 13.72
CA ILE A 368 -29.54 -2.56 14.79
C ILE A 368 -30.29 -3.85 14.47
N PRO A 369 -29.61 -5.00 14.42
CA PRO A 369 -30.25 -6.30 14.31
C PRO A 369 -31.17 -6.55 15.53
N GLY A 370 -32.30 -7.22 15.31
CA GLY A 370 -33.23 -7.58 16.39
C GLY A 370 -32.58 -8.38 17.51
N HIS A 371 -31.69 -9.32 17.17
CA HIS A 371 -30.90 -10.09 18.12
C HIS A 371 -29.99 -9.20 18.97
N SER A 372 -29.28 -8.25 18.36
CA SER A 372 -28.44 -7.28 19.09
C SER A 372 -29.27 -6.41 20.03
N THR A 373 -30.46 -5.99 19.58
CA THR A 373 -31.42 -5.23 20.40
C THR A 373 -31.81 -5.98 21.67
N GLU A 374 -32.14 -7.27 21.55
CA GLU A 374 -32.60 -8.08 22.69
C GLU A 374 -31.45 -8.63 23.55
N SER A 375 -30.26 -8.83 22.97
CA SER A 375 -29.10 -9.39 23.68
C SER A 375 -28.31 -8.34 24.47
N PHE A 376 -28.36 -7.08 24.05
CA PHE A 376 -27.59 -5.98 24.64
C PHE A 376 -28.48 -4.77 24.99
N PRO A 377 -29.54 -4.98 25.81
CA PRO A 377 -30.56 -3.95 26.04
C PRO A 377 -30.00 -2.69 26.68
N ASP A 378 -29.02 -2.80 27.58
CA ASP A 378 -28.42 -1.63 28.26
C ASP A 378 -27.62 -0.76 27.30
N GLU A 379 -26.87 -1.36 26.38
CA GLU A 379 -26.09 -0.64 25.37
C GLU A 379 -26.99 -0.01 24.32
N VAL A 380 -28.00 -0.75 23.87
CA VAL A 380 -28.98 -0.27 22.89
C VAL A 380 -29.84 0.85 23.48
N GLN A 381 -30.18 0.78 24.77
CA GLN A 381 -30.89 1.86 25.46
C GLN A 381 -30.05 3.15 25.51
N GLN A 382 -28.73 3.07 25.68
CA GLN A 382 -27.84 4.24 25.58
C GLN A 382 -27.85 4.85 24.18
N VAL A 383 -27.87 4.01 23.14
CA VAL A 383 -27.99 4.46 21.75
C VAL A 383 -29.30 5.24 21.55
N VAL A 384 -30.43 4.69 21.99
CA VAL A 384 -31.73 5.39 21.90
C VAL A 384 -31.74 6.71 22.68
N GLN A 385 -31.14 6.73 23.88
CA GLN A 385 -31.04 7.94 24.70
C GLN A 385 -30.18 9.03 24.06
N SER A 386 -29.31 8.70 23.09
CA SER A 386 -28.52 9.68 22.35
C SER A 386 -29.37 10.56 21.41
N GLY A 387 -30.61 10.14 21.10
CA GLY A 387 -31.50 10.83 20.18
C GLY A 387 -31.21 10.59 18.70
N CYS A 388 -30.36 9.60 18.38
CA CYS A 388 -30.13 9.14 17.02
C CYS A 388 -31.39 8.49 16.40
N GLU A 389 -31.38 8.30 15.09
CA GLU A 389 -32.36 7.47 14.40
C GLU A 389 -32.04 5.98 14.61
N ILE A 390 -33.08 5.13 14.69
CA ILE A 390 -32.94 3.67 14.70
C ILE A 390 -33.54 3.08 13.41
N GLY A 391 -32.71 2.40 12.64
CA GLY A 391 -33.09 1.59 11.48
C GLY A 391 -33.01 0.10 11.77
N LEU A 392 -33.62 -0.72 10.91
CA LEU A 392 -33.59 -2.18 11.03
C LEU A 392 -32.43 -2.80 10.26
N HIS A 393 -31.91 -3.92 10.77
CA HIS A 393 -30.76 -4.62 10.19
C HIS A 393 -30.86 -6.16 10.27
N GLY A 394 -32.00 -6.72 9.87
CA GLY A 394 -32.31 -8.14 10.08
C GLY A 394 -32.51 -8.50 11.56
N TYR A 395 -32.68 -9.78 11.89
CA TYR A 395 -32.79 -10.21 13.28
C TYR A 395 -31.44 -10.71 13.78
N ALA A 396 -30.94 -11.80 13.23
CA ALA A 396 -29.62 -12.36 13.50
C ALA A 396 -28.62 -12.04 12.38
N HIS A 397 -28.76 -10.88 11.73
CA HIS A 397 -27.91 -10.43 10.63
C HIS A 397 -27.88 -11.42 9.44
N GLU A 398 -29.05 -11.95 9.06
CA GLU A 398 -29.21 -12.93 8.00
C GLU A 398 -29.15 -12.28 6.61
N GLY A 399 -28.35 -12.82 5.70
CA GLY A 399 -28.35 -12.38 4.30
C GLY A 399 -29.62 -12.85 3.60
N ALA A 400 -30.22 -12.03 2.74
CA ALA A 400 -31.50 -12.37 2.10
C ALA A 400 -31.44 -13.71 1.36
N TYR A 401 -30.31 -14.06 0.74
CA TYR A 401 -30.09 -15.34 0.06
C TYR A 401 -30.27 -16.59 0.96
N GLN A 402 -30.14 -16.45 2.28
CA GLN A 402 -30.32 -17.53 3.25
C GLN A 402 -31.79 -17.76 3.63
N LEU A 403 -32.67 -16.82 3.29
CA LEU A 403 -34.07 -16.82 3.71
C LEU A 403 -35.01 -17.14 2.55
N THR A 404 -36.11 -17.80 2.84
CA THR A 404 -37.32 -17.74 2.01
C THR A 404 -38.03 -16.39 2.21
N VAL A 405 -38.86 -15.97 1.25
CA VAL A 405 -39.65 -14.73 1.36
C VAL A 405 -40.54 -14.72 2.61
N ALA A 406 -41.06 -15.89 3.02
CA ALA A 406 -41.86 -16.02 4.24
C ALA A 406 -41.01 -15.77 5.50
N GLN A 407 -39.82 -16.38 5.58
CA GLN A 407 -38.90 -16.14 6.71
C GLN A 407 -38.45 -14.68 6.76
N GLU A 408 -38.17 -14.07 5.61
CA GLU A 408 -37.79 -12.66 5.50
C GLU A 408 -38.90 -11.72 6.01
N ARG A 409 -40.17 -12.02 5.68
CA ARG A 409 -41.32 -11.34 6.25
C ARG A 409 -41.41 -11.51 7.76
N ASP A 410 -41.27 -12.73 8.26
CA ASP A 410 -41.36 -13.01 9.71
C ASP A 410 -40.26 -12.26 10.49
N VAL A 411 -39.04 -12.24 9.95
CA VAL A 411 -37.91 -11.46 10.47
C VAL A 411 -38.25 -9.96 10.50
N LEU A 412 -38.77 -9.40 9.40
CA LEU A 412 -39.16 -7.98 9.35
C LEU A 412 -40.26 -7.65 10.37
N VAL A 413 -41.30 -8.48 10.46
CA VAL A 413 -42.39 -8.29 11.44
C VAL A 413 -41.83 -8.29 12.87
N ARG A 414 -40.95 -9.24 13.19
CA ARG A 414 -40.32 -9.32 14.51
C ARG A 414 -39.46 -8.10 14.81
N CYS A 415 -38.64 -7.67 13.85
CA CYS A 415 -37.75 -6.52 14.04
C CYS A 415 -38.53 -5.20 14.17
N ILE A 416 -39.62 -5.03 13.40
CA ILE A 416 -40.53 -3.88 13.54
C ILE A 416 -41.12 -3.86 14.96
N ASP A 417 -41.63 -4.98 15.46
CA ASP A 417 -42.20 -5.08 16.82
C ASP A 417 -41.15 -4.72 17.90
N VAL A 418 -39.95 -5.31 17.83
CA VAL A 418 -38.85 -5.06 18.77
C VAL A 418 -38.42 -3.58 18.75
N ALA A 419 -38.16 -3.01 17.57
CA ALA A 419 -37.75 -1.61 17.45
C ALA A 419 -38.85 -0.63 17.84
N THR A 420 -40.11 -0.94 17.56
CA THR A 420 -41.26 -0.10 17.95
C THR A 420 -41.43 -0.09 19.46
N LYS A 421 -41.28 -1.24 20.13
CA LYS A 421 -41.31 -1.32 21.60
C LYS A 421 -40.17 -0.53 22.25
N LEU A 422 -38.99 -0.57 21.64
CA LEU A 422 -37.81 0.13 22.13
C LEU A 422 -37.90 1.66 21.99
N THR A 423 -38.37 2.14 20.83
CA THR A 423 -38.31 3.57 20.48
C THR A 423 -39.65 4.31 20.60
N GLY A 424 -40.76 3.57 20.75
CA GLY A 424 -42.12 4.10 20.71
C GLY A 424 -42.59 4.53 19.32
N LYS A 425 -41.79 4.32 18.26
CA LYS A 425 -42.09 4.68 16.88
C LYS A 425 -41.78 3.52 15.95
N LYS A 426 -42.57 3.38 14.89
CA LYS A 426 -42.27 2.41 13.84
C LYS A 426 -40.96 2.84 13.14
N PRO A 427 -39.99 1.93 12.95
CA PRO A 427 -38.78 2.24 12.19
C PRO A 427 -39.15 2.53 10.73
N VAL A 428 -38.43 3.49 10.12
CA VAL A 428 -38.68 3.93 8.74
C VAL A 428 -37.50 3.65 7.79
N GLY A 429 -36.36 3.24 8.35
CA GLY A 429 -35.15 2.91 7.62
C GLY A 429 -34.80 1.43 7.73
N TYR A 430 -34.29 0.88 6.64
CA TYR A 430 -33.77 -0.47 6.57
C TYR A 430 -32.39 -0.50 5.94
N ARG A 431 -31.52 -1.38 6.44
CA ARG A 431 -30.30 -1.79 5.77
C ARG A 431 -30.23 -3.31 5.80
N ALA A 432 -29.98 -3.92 4.65
CA ALA A 432 -29.84 -5.37 4.56
C ALA A 432 -28.51 -5.80 5.18
N PRO A 433 -28.48 -6.88 5.97
CA PRO A 433 -27.23 -7.52 6.37
C PRO A 433 -26.30 -7.76 5.18
N LEU A 434 -25.06 -7.29 5.29
CA LEU A 434 -24.03 -7.34 4.23
C LEU A 434 -24.48 -6.70 2.88
N TYR A 435 -25.44 -5.77 2.92
CA TYR A 435 -26.09 -5.14 1.77
C TYR A 435 -26.78 -6.11 0.79
N GLN A 436 -27.05 -7.34 1.21
CA GLN A 436 -27.60 -8.36 0.34
C GLN A 436 -29.12 -8.31 0.32
N LEU A 437 -29.66 -7.54 -0.62
CA LEU A 437 -31.08 -7.46 -0.92
C LEU A 437 -31.49 -8.40 -2.06
N ARG A 438 -32.78 -8.74 -2.09
CA ARG A 438 -33.48 -9.26 -3.27
C ARG A 438 -34.61 -8.33 -3.66
N GLU A 439 -35.16 -8.52 -4.85
CA GLU A 439 -36.36 -7.81 -5.29
C GLU A 439 -37.52 -8.03 -4.32
N SER A 440 -37.64 -9.25 -3.76
CA SER A 440 -38.62 -9.58 -2.73
C SER A 440 -38.44 -8.77 -1.46
N THR A 441 -37.19 -8.41 -1.10
CA THR A 441 -36.93 -7.56 0.05
C THR A 441 -37.53 -6.18 -0.19
N LEU A 442 -37.28 -5.58 -1.36
CA LEU A 442 -37.84 -4.28 -1.71
C LEU A 442 -39.38 -4.30 -1.77
N ASP A 443 -39.98 -5.38 -2.28
CA ASP A 443 -41.44 -5.58 -2.25
C ASP A 443 -41.98 -5.55 -0.81
N LEU A 444 -41.30 -6.24 0.12
CA LEU A 444 -41.66 -6.24 1.53
C LEU A 444 -41.45 -4.87 2.19
N LEU A 445 -40.35 -4.16 1.87
CA LEU A 445 -40.11 -2.82 2.40
C LEU A 445 -41.19 -1.82 1.97
N GLU A 446 -41.64 -1.88 0.72
CA GLU A 446 -42.80 -1.11 0.25
C GLU A 446 -44.08 -1.51 0.98
N GLU A 447 -44.37 -2.81 1.09
CA GLU A 447 -45.56 -3.30 1.78
C GLU A 447 -45.63 -2.86 3.25
N PHE A 448 -44.50 -2.93 3.95
CA PHE A 448 -44.39 -2.47 5.33
C PHE A 448 -44.23 -0.94 5.44
N GLY A 449 -44.19 -0.20 4.33
CA GLY A 449 -44.18 1.26 4.33
C GLY A 449 -42.89 1.87 4.88
N PHE A 450 -41.73 1.29 4.57
CA PHE A 450 -40.44 1.92 4.84
C PHE A 450 -40.26 3.17 3.97
N GLU A 451 -39.59 4.18 4.51
CA GLU A 451 -39.28 5.40 3.78
C GLU A 451 -38.01 5.27 2.95
N TYR A 452 -37.03 4.50 3.44
CA TYR A 452 -35.78 4.30 2.74
C TYR A 452 -35.09 2.96 3.01
N ASP A 453 -34.29 2.56 2.04
CA ASP A 453 -33.23 1.55 2.12
C ASP A 453 -31.86 2.24 2.08
N ALA A 454 -30.87 1.66 2.73
CA ALA A 454 -29.48 2.11 2.67
C ALA A 454 -28.51 0.96 2.34
N SER A 455 -28.83 0.15 1.33
CA SER A 455 -28.05 -1.04 0.95
C SER A 455 -27.63 -1.05 -0.52
N LEU A 456 -28.44 -0.50 -1.43
CA LEU A 456 -28.12 -0.51 -2.86
C LEU A 456 -27.06 0.53 -3.26
N ALA A 457 -26.24 0.17 -4.25
CA ALA A 457 -25.07 0.94 -4.71
C ALA A 457 -25.18 1.42 -6.16
N ASP A 458 -26.39 1.60 -6.71
CA ASP A 458 -26.58 2.14 -8.07
C ASP A 458 -26.00 3.54 -8.23
N HIS A 459 -25.94 4.28 -7.12
CA HIS A 459 -25.23 5.54 -7.00
C HIS A 459 -24.39 5.54 -5.74
N ASP A 460 -23.34 6.36 -5.77
CA ASP A 460 -22.31 6.44 -4.76
C ASP A 460 -22.38 7.71 -3.87
N CYS A 461 -23.16 8.72 -4.28
CA CYS A 461 -23.32 10.00 -3.59
C CYS A 461 -24.68 10.70 -3.80
N HIS A 462 -25.57 10.22 -4.68
CA HIS A 462 -26.92 10.77 -4.83
C HIS A 462 -28.00 9.75 -4.47
N PRO A 463 -28.99 10.10 -3.63
CA PRO A 463 -30.17 9.25 -3.43
C PRO A 463 -30.98 9.08 -4.72
N TYR A 464 -31.75 8.00 -4.77
CA TYR A 464 -32.62 7.65 -5.90
C TYR A 464 -33.82 6.86 -5.40
N PHE A 465 -34.90 6.78 -6.19
CA PHE A 465 -36.01 5.87 -5.84
C PHE A 465 -35.59 4.42 -6.08
N ALA A 466 -35.96 3.53 -5.17
CA ALA A 466 -35.59 2.13 -5.25
C ALA A 466 -36.06 1.51 -6.58
N PRO A 467 -35.22 0.73 -7.28
CA PRO A 467 -35.52 0.29 -8.63
C PRO A 467 -36.57 -0.82 -8.65
N LYS A 468 -37.43 -0.82 -9.68
CA LYS A 468 -38.36 -1.91 -9.96
C LYS A 468 -37.89 -2.73 -11.17
N ARG A 469 -36.87 -3.57 -10.92
CA ARG A 469 -36.23 -4.41 -11.94
C ARG A 469 -36.67 -5.87 -11.81
N PRO A 470 -36.83 -6.60 -12.93
CA PRO A 470 -36.96 -8.06 -12.86
C PRO A 470 -35.64 -8.69 -12.40
N PRO A 471 -35.68 -9.84 -11.70
CA PRO A 471 -34.48 -10.57 -11.32
C PRO A 471 -33.62 -10.91 -12.54
N LEU A 472 -32.32 -10.63 -12.44
CA LEU A 472 -31.36 -11.00 -13.48
C LEU A 472 -31.17 -12.51 -13.47
N LYS A 473 -31.20 -13.12 -14.67
CA LYS A 473 -30.95 -14.55 -14.83
C LYS A 473 -29.44 -14.78 -14.99
N PRO A 474 -28.81 -15.65 -14.16
CA PRO A 474 -27.44 -16.08 -14.39
C PRO A 474 -27.26 -16.70 -15.77
N ILE A 475 -26.05 -16.60 -16.32
CA ILE A 475 -25.70 -17.22 -17.60
C ILE A 475 -25.69 -18.74 -17.42
N ASP A 476 -26.45 -19.44 -18.27
CA ASP A 476 -26.39 -20.88 -18.40
C ASP A 476 -25.49 -21.25 -19.60
N PHE A 477 -24.24 -21.61 -19.31
CA PHE A 477 -23.25 -21.98 -20.31
C PHE A 477 -23.52 -23.33 -20.99
N SER A 478 -24.54 -24.08 -20.55
CA SER A 478 -25.01 -25.29 -21.26
C SER A 478 -25.88 -24.96 -22.48
N LEU A 479 -26.38 -23.72 -22.58
CA LEU A 479 -27.22 -23.24 -23.67
C LEU A 479 -26.39 -22.52 -24.75
N PRO A 480 -26.90 -22.42 -26.00
CA PRO A 480 -26.27 -21.60 -27.03
C PRO A 480 -26.11 -20.15 -26.57
N ALA A 481 -25.01 -19.49 -26.96
CA ALA A 481 -24.71 -18.12 -26.51
C ALA A 481 -25.84 -17.10 -26.75
N SER A 482 -26.71 -17.35 -27.74
CA SER A 482 -27.91 -16.56 -28.00
C SER A 482 -28.89 -16.51 -26.81
N SER A 483 -28.79 -17.42 -25.84
CA SER A 483 -29.61 -17.42 -24.63
C SER A 483 -29.28 -16.29 -23.66
N TRP A 484 -28.06 -15.71 -23.73
CA TRP A 484 -27.59 -14.67 -22.82
C TRP A 484 -26.99 -13.44 -23.52
N MET A 485 -26.73 -13.50 -24.83
CA MET A 485 -26.31 -12.34 -25.65
C MET A 485 -27.47 -11.37 -25.93
N HIS A 486 -28.12 -10.89 -24.88
CA HIS A 486 -29.13 -9.84 -24.93
C HIS A 486 -28.87 -8.80 -23.81
N PRO A 487 -29.22 -7.52 -24.00
CA PRO A 487 -29.02 -6.52 -22.97
C PRO A 487 -29.92 -6.76 -21.76
N ILE A 488 -29.61 -6.09 -20.64
CA ILE A 488 -30.49 -6.01 -19.48
C ILE A 488 -31.82 -5.32 -19.90
N PRO A 489 -33.00 -5.86 -19.52
CA PRO A 489 -34.26 -5.21 -19.81
C PRO A 489 -34.30 -3.77 -19.29
N ARG A 490 -34.70 -2.81 -20.14
CA ARG A 490 -34.90 -1.42 -19.70
C ARG A 490 -36.16 -1.37 -18.84
N THR A 491 -36.01 -0.86 -17.61
CA THR A 491 -37.15 -0.53 -16.73
C THR A 491 -37.15 0.96 -16.46
N SER A 492 -38.28 1.63 -16.73
CA SER A 492 -38.50 3.04 -16.35
C SER A 492 -39.26 3.18 -15.03
N GLU A 493 -39.70 2.05 -14.44
CA GLU A 493 -40.44 2.03 -13.19
C GLU A 493 -39.50 1.98 -11.99
N ASP A 494 -39.86 2.74 -10.97
CA ASP A 494 -39.23 2.79 -9.65
C ASP A 494 -40.29 2.47 -8.57
N ARG A 495 -39.86 2.46 -7.30
CA ARG A 495 -40.66 2.10 -6.13
C ARG A 495 -40.99 3.33 -5.28
N ARG A 496 -41.53 4.39 -5.88
CA ARG A 496 -41.94 5.58 -5.10
C ARG A 496 -42.99 5.17 -4.05
N PRO A 497 -42.83 5.56 -2.77
CA PRO A 497 -41.95 6.61 -2.25
C PRO A 497 -40.63 6.12 -1.62
N LEU A 498 -40.27 4.83 -1.77
CA LEU A 498 -39.08 4.22 -1.16
C LEU A 498 -37.80 4.78 -1.80
N VAL A 499 -36.97 5.43 -0.98
CA VAL A 499 -35.69 6.01 -1.40
C VAL A 499 -34.53 5.08 -1.07
N CYS A 500 -33.60 4.88 -1.98
CA CYS A 500 -32.29 4.33 -1.68
C CYS A 500 -31.33 5.47 -1.35
N VAL A 501 -30.84 5.50 -0.11
CA VAL A 501 -29.74 6.39 0.29
C VAL A 501 -28.43 5.64 0.02
N PRO A 502 -27.47 6.23 -0.71
CA PRO A 502 -26.27 5.54 -1.15
C PRO A 502 -25.51 4.89 0.01
N CYS A 503 -25.22 3.60 -0.17
CA CYS A 503 -24.25 2.86 0.64
C CYS A 503 -23.20 2.25 -0.29
N ASN A 504 -21.96 2.15 0.17
CA ASN A 504 -20.87 1.67 -0.66
C ASN A 504 -19.77 1.03 0.21
N TRP A 505 -19.22 -0.10 -0.27
CA TRP A 505 -18.04 -0.79 0.26
C TRP A 505 -16.81 0.11 0.46
N TYR A 506 -16.70 1.21 -0.29
CA TYR A 506 -15.58 2.17 -0.15
C TYR A 506 -15.79 3.22 0.94
N MET A 507 -16.94 3.22 1.62
CA MET A 507 -17.28 4.18 2.68
C MET A 507 -17.66 3.50 4.01
N GLU A 508 -17.11 2.31 4.25
CA GLU A 508 -17.31 1.53 5.46
C GLU A 508 -15.99 0.97 6.01
N ASP A 509 -15.95 0.74 7.32
CA ASP A 509 -14.74 0.43 8.08
C ASP A 509 -14.43 -1.07 8.22
N MET A 510 -15.44 -1.92 8.27
CA MET A 510 -15.34 -3.34 8.59
C MET A 510 -14.63 -4.13 7.49
N THR A 511 -15.05 -4.07 6.22
CA THR A 511 -14.42 -4.89 5.16
C THR A 511 -12.90 -4.71 5.07
N PRO A 512 -12.32 -3.48 5.11
CA PRO A 512 -10.88 -3.34 5.05
C PRO A 512 -10.16 -3.59 6.39
N MET A 513 -10.79 -3.33 7.54
CA MET A 513 -10.11 -3.25 8.85
C MET A 513 -10.58 -4.27 9.89
N GLN A 514 -11.56 -5.12 9.59
CA GLN A 514 -11.95 -6.25 10.42
C GLN A 514 -11.37 -7.56 9.87
N TYR A 515 -10.69 -8.30 10.74
CA TYR A 515 -10.28 -9.66 10.43
C TYR A 515 -11.42 -10.63 10.79
N LEU A 516 -11.84 -11.44 9.82
CA LEU A 516 -12.83 -12.51 9.95
C LEU A 516 -12.17 -13.84 9.56
N PRO A 517 -11.87 -14.74 10.52
CA PRO A 517 -10.97 -15.88 10.29
C PRO A 517 -11.48 -16.91 9.30
N HIS A 518 -12.80 -16.99 9.09
CA HIS A 518 -13.45 -18.00 8.23
C HIS A 518 -13.90 -17.44 6.89
N VAL A 519 -13.48 -16.22 6.55
CA VAL A 519 -13.84 -15.53 5.31
C VAL A 519 -12.60 -15.48 4.40
N PRO A 520 -12.56 -16.21 3.27
CA PRO A 520 -11.37 -16.30 2.42
C PRO A 520 -10.84 -14.95 1.89
N ASN A 521 -11.72 -13.98 1.71
CA ASN A 521 -11.42 -12.63 1.27
C ASN A 521 -11.33 -11.63 2.44
N SER A 522 -11.15 -12.09 3.67
CA SER A 522 -10.96 -11.22 4.83
C SER A 522 -9.71 -10.36 4.69
N HIS A 523 -9.84 -9.07 5.02
CA HIS A 523 -8.71 -8.21 5.31
C HIS A 523 -8.49 -8.13 6.83
N GLY A 524 -8.41 -6.94 7.42
CA GLY A 524 -8.25 -6.75 8.87
C GLY A 524 -6.97 -6.06 9.30
N TYR A 525 -6.03 -5.86 8.37
CA TYR A 525 -4.72 -5.22 8.66
C TYR A 525 -4.45 -3.99 7.81
N THR A 526 -5.48 -3.46 7.15
CA THR A 526 -5.34 -2.23 6.35
C THR A 526 -5.04 -1.04 7.26
N ASP A 527 -4.02 -0.24 6.91
CA ASP A 527 -3.61 0.92 7.71
C ASP A 527 -4.73 1.98 7.76
N VAL A 528 -5.07 2.42 8.97
CA VAL A 528 -6.10 3.44 9.21
C VAL A 528 -5.84 4.75 8.45
N ARG A 529 -4.59 5.10 8.18
CA ARG A 529 -4.22 6.30 7.40
C ARG A 529 -4.56 6.14 5.92
N VAL A 530 -4.48 4.93 5.38
CA VAL A 530 -4.86 4.66 3.98
C VAL A 530 -6.36 4.85 3.83
N ILE A 531 -7.16 4.28 4.74
CA ILE A 531 -8.62 4.44 4.73
C ILE A 531 -9.03 5.89 4.95
N GLU A 532 -8.43 6.56 5.94
CA GLU A 532 -8.69 7.99 6.21
C GLU A 532 -8.42 8.88 5.00
N ASN A 533 -7.30 8.65 4.29
CA ASN A 533 -6.95 9.42 3.09
C ASN A 533 -7.90 9.10 1.93
N MET A 534 -8.23 7.83 1.72
CA MET A 534 -9.18 7.42 0.67
C MET A 534 -10.53 8.11 0.84
N TRP A 535 -11.06 8.16 2.07
CA TRP A 535 -12.34 8.83 2.34
C TRP A 535 -12.25 10.36 2.16
N ARG A 536 -11.12 10.98 2.55
CA ARG A 536 -10.89 12.41 2.33
C ARG A 536 -10.80 12.75 0.84
N ASP A 537 -10.07 11.97 0.06
CA ASP A 537 -9.91 12.18 -1.37
C ASP A 537 -11.26 12.07 -2.08
N ARG A 538 -12.08 11.09 -1.69
CA ARG A 538 -13.45 10.96 -2.18
C ARG A 538 -14.32 12.16 -1.80
N PHE A 539 -14.27 12.61 -0.55
CA PHE A 539 -15.01 13.82 -0.11
C PHE A 539 -14.63 15.04 -0.96
N LEU A 540 -13.33 15.28 -1.16
CA LEU A 540 -12.84 16.42 -1.93
C LEU A 540 -13.29 16.35 -3.38
N TRP A 541 -13.26 15.17 -3.99
CA TRP A 541 -13.75 14.98 -5.35
C TRP A 541 -15.25 15.23 -5.45
N ILE A 542 -16.06 14.65 -4.55
CA ILE A 542 -17.52 14.84 -4.53
C ILE A 542 -17.86 16.32 -4.34
N ARG A 543 -17.20 17.01 -3.40
CA ARG A 543 -17.41 18.44 -3.16
C ARG A 543 -17.21 19.27 -4.43
N ASP A 544 -16.14 19.01 -5.17
CA ASP A 544 -15.74 19.84 -6.31
C ASP A 544 -16.62 19.59 -7.56
N ASN A 545 -17.21 18.39 -7.66
CA ASN A 545 -17.83 17.88 -8.88
C ASN A 545 -19.33 17.62 -8.79
N GLU A 546 -19.89 17.40 -7.60
CA GLU A 546 -21.29 17.01 -7.42
C GLU A 546 -22.17 18.13 -6.84
N GLU A 547 -23.45 18.15 -7.23
CA GLU A 547 -24.45 19.13 -6.78
C GLU A 547 -25.39 18.53 -5.73
N ASP A 548 -25.50 19.17 -4.56
CA ASP A 548 -26.25 18.67 -3.40
C ASP A 548 -25.95 17.19 -3.00
N PRO A 549 -24.67 16.75 -2.95
CA PRO A 549 -24.36 15.34 -2.72
C PRO A 549 -24.59 14.89 -1.28
N VAL A 550 -24.72 13.58 -1.14
CA VAL A 550 -24.66 12.84 0.12
C VAL A 550 -23.30 12.16 0.25
N PHE A 551 -22.69 12.29 1.43
CA PHE A 551 -21.43 11.65 1.76
C PHE A 551 -21.66 10.61 2.87
N PRO A 552 -21.84 9.32 2.54
CA PRO A 552 -22.07 8.28 3.54
C PRO A 552 -20.78 8.01 4.31
N VAL A 553 -20.88 7.82 5.62
CA VAL A 553 -19.79 7.32 6.47
C VAL A 553 -20.37 6.20 7.32
N LEU A 554 -19.96 4.97 7.04
CA LEU A 554 -20.43 3.79 7.76
C LEU A 554 -19.38 3.31 8.76
N MET A 555 -19.86 2.94 9.94
CA MET A 555 -19.07 2.49 11.07
C MET A 555 -19.70 1.22 11.66
N HIS A 556 -18.88 0.33 12.19
CA HIS A 556 -19.36 -0.80 12.99
C HIS A 556 -18.70 -0.75 14.36
N PRO A 557 -19.43 -0.83 15.49
CA PRO A 557 -18.83 -0.87 16.83
C PRO A 557 -17.79 -1.99 16.98
N ASP A 558 -17.95 -3.08 16.24
CA ASP A 558 -17.01 -4.19 16.06
C ASP A 558 -15.61 -3.69 15.68
N THR A 559 -15.53 -2.80 14.69
CA THR A 559 -14.28 -2.33 14.08
C THR A 559 -13.94 -0.91 14.53
N SER A 560 -14.85 0.03 14.32
CA SER A 560 -14.75 1.43 14.76
C SER A 560 -14.60 1.58 16.27
N GLY A 561 -15.00 0.59 17.07
CA GLY A 561 -14.77 0.57 18.52
C GLY A 561 -13.32 0.29 18.92
N MET A 562 -12.49 -0.25 18.02
CA MET A 562 -11.08 -0.54 18.28
C MET A 562 -10.27 0.74 18.50
N ALA A 563 -9.27 0.68 19.39
CA ALA A 563 -8.56 1.87 19.87
C ALA A 563 -7.83 2.66 18.76
N HIS A 564 -7.31 1.98 17.75
CA HIS A 564 -6.60 2.61 16.64
C HIS A 564 -7.55 3.14 15.55
N VAL A 565 -8.71 2.50 15.36
CA VAL A 565 -9.74 2.91 14.39
C VAL A 565 -10.56 4.08 14.91
N ILE A 566 -10.97 4.08 16.19
CA ILE A 566 -11.77 5.20 16.73
C ILE A 566 -11.04 6.53 16.63
N GLY A 567 -9.71 6.53 16.83
CA GLY A 567 -8.89 7.72 16.65
C GLY A 567 -8.82 8.20 15.20
N MET A 568 -8.99 7.31 14.21
CA MET A 568 -9.11 7.66 12.79
C MET A 568 -10.43 8.39 12.52
N LEU A 569 -11.54 7.84 13.01
CA LEU A 569 -12.87 8.39 12.81
C LEU A 569 -13.00 9.75 13.49
N GLU A 570 -12.47 9.90 14.70
CA GLU A 570 -12.48 11.19 15.39
C GLU A 570 -11.74 12.27 14.57
N ARG A 571 -10.59 11.94 13.97
CA ARG A 571 -9.86 12.87 13.09
C ARG A 571 -10.65 13.20 11.83
N LEU A 572 -11.22 12.21 11.17
CA LEU A 572 -12.00 12.42 9.96
C LEU A 572 -13.25 13.27 10.24
N LEU A 573 -14.04 12.91 11.25
CA LEU A 573 -15.26 13.65 11.59
C LEU A 573 -14.94 15.08 12.04
N THR A 574 -13.85 15.27 12.78
CA THR A 574 -13.35 16.63 13.13
C THR A 574 -12.96 17.40 11.86
N TRP A 575 -12.29 16.75 10.91
CA TRP A 575 -11.93 17.35 9.63
C TRP A 575 -13.16 17.71 8.79
N LEU A 576 -14.18 16.85 8.71
CA LEU A 576 -15.45 17.12 8.03
C LEU A 576 -16.17 18.30 8.68
N LYS A 577 -16.25 18.36 10.02
CA LYS A 577 -16.79 19.51 10.75
C LYS A 577 -16.03 20.81 10.47
N GLY A 578 -14.73 20.72 10.16
CA GLY A 578 -13.87 21.87 9.87
C GLY A 578 -14.27 22.66 8.62
N TRP A 579 -15.08 22.08 7.73
CA TRP A 579 -15.63 22.78 6.55
C TRP A 579 -16.79 23.74 6.88
N GLY A 580 -17.34 23.67 8.09
CA GLY A 580 -18.40 24.58 8.55
C GLY A 580 -19.81 24.18 8.08
N GLU A 581 -20.82 24.69 8.80
CA GLU A 581 -22.23 24.30 8.63
C GLU A 581 -22.87 24.80 7.32
N GLU A 582 -22.25 25.79 6.67
CA GLU A 582 -22.69 26.30 5.37
C GLU A 582 -22.37 25.31 4.24
N GLU A 583 -21.33 24.50 4.40
CA GLU A 583 -20.84 23.55 3.38
C GLU A 583 -21.15 22.09 3.75
N VAL A 584 -21.04 21.73 5.03
CA VAL A 584 -21.24 20.36 5.52
C VAL A 584 -22.38 20.31 6.54
N GLU A 585 -23.34 19.43 6.29
CA GLU A 585 -24.45 19.13 7.19
C GLU A 585 -24.48 17.65 7.57
N PHE A 586 -24.29 17.33 8.84
CA PHE A 586 -24.50 15.97 9.34
C PHE A 586 -26.00 15.74 9.53
N CYS A 587 -26.56 14.71 8.92
CA CYS A 587 -27.98 14.40 8.98
C CYS A 587 -28.20 12.94 9.36
N GLN A 588 -29.34 12.66 9.99
CA GLN A 588 -29.85 11.29 10.06
C GLN A 588 -30.24 10.83 8.64
N THR A 589 -30.09 9.54 8.36
CA THR A 589 -30.33 8.95 7.04
C THR A 589 -31.78 9.18 6.59
N GLY A 590 -32.74 9.08 7.49
CA GLY A 590 -34.14 9.39 7.19
C GLY A 590 -34.40 10.88 6.86
N GLU A 591 -33.64 11.81 7.45
CA GLU A 591 -33.74 13.24 7.09
C GLU A 591 -33.28 13.46 5.65
N ILE A 592 -32.19 12.80 5.23
CA ILE A 592 -31.68 12.84 3.86
C ILE A 592 -32.71 12.26 2.89
N ALA A 593 -33.27 11.08 3.20
CA ALA A 593 -34.27 10.44 2.37
C ALA A 593 -35.50 11.34 2.16
N ARG A 594 -36.04 11.94 3.23
CA ARG A 594 -37.20 12.84 3.15
C ARG A 594 -36.89 14.12 2.37
N TRP A 595 -35.76 14.78 2.67
CA TRP A 595 -35.32 15.98 1.95
C TRP A 595 -35.20 15.73 0.44
N TRP A 596 -34.56 14.62 0.06
CA TRP A 596 -34.36 14.31 -1.35
C TRP A 596 -35.69 13.97 -2.01
N ARG A 597 -36.51 13.16 -1.34
CA ARG A 597 -37.83 12.74 -1.83
C ARG A 597 -38.76 13.92 -2.09
N GLU A 598 -38.84 14.89 -1.18
CA GLU A 598 -39.69 16.08 -1.33
C GLU A 598 -39.33 16.93 -2.56
N ARG A 599 -38.06 16.89 -3.02
CA ARG A 599 -37.59 17.60 -4.20
C ARG A 599 -37.77 16.84 -5.51
N ASN A 600 -38.00 15.52 -5.45
CA ASN A 600 -37.96 14.63 -6.61
C ASN A 600 -39.24 13.79 -6.79
N MET A 601 -40.22 13.92 -5.89
CA MET A 601 -41.52 13.24 -6.00
C MET A 601 -42.35 13.68 -7.20
#